data_AF-A0A433UDJ1-F1
#
_entry.id   AF-A0A433UDJ1-F1
#
_cell.length_a   1.000
_cell.length_b   1.000
_cell.length_c   1.000
_cell.angle_alpha   90.00
_cell.angle_beta   90.00
_cell.angle_gamma   90.00
#
_symmetry.space_group_name_H-M   'P 1'
#
loop_
_entity.id
_entity.type
_entity.pdbx_description
1 polymer ?
#
loop_
_entity_poly.entity_id
_entity_poly.type
_entity_poly.pdbx_seq_one_letter_code
_entity_poly.pdbx_strand_id
1 'polypeptide(L)'
;MSKQCVVGTWPFSKEPARVALGALLKGRSATDAVEAGINVAEEDWSYGPYHVGCGGWRNLAGELQLDAAIMDGRDLSFGAVTALSGHPRAISVAKRVLTHSRHSMLSGAGASAFAVEHGFKSQQGLGRDKIVYVVLHLEFTLPIQLNFSPLGVSTSGAANKQPGRVGDSALPGAGLYADSEIGAACCSGDGDEILKHCPSYRVVGYIRQGFSPHE
;
A
#
# COMPACT_ATOMS: atom_id res chain seq x y z
N MET A 1 -0.92 29.22 5.33
CA MET A 1 -1.43 28.19 4.40
C MET A 1 -0.77 26.87 4.78
N SER A 2 -1.56 25.85 5.11
CA SER A 2 -1.06 24.50 5.37
C SER A 2 -0.44 23.93 4.08
N LYS A 3 0.86 23.62 4.10
CA LYS A 3 1.54 22.98 2.96
C LYS A 3 1.02 21.55 2.83
N GLN A 4 0.42 21.21 1.70
CA GLN A 4 0.09 19.83 1.34
C GLN A 4 1.33 19.18 0.73
N CYS A 5 1.61 17.94 1.11
CA CYS A 5 2.69 17.16 0.52
C CYS A 5 2.29 15.69 0.45
N VAL A 6 2.86 14.99 -0.53
CA VAL A 6 2.73 13.55 -0.70
C VAL A 6 4.13 12.97 -0.81
N VAL A 7 4.40 11.94 -0.02
CA VAL A 7 5.66 11.19 -0.02
C VAL A 7 5.35 9.78 -0.53
N GLY A 8 6.26 9.21 -1.33
CA GLY A 8 6.17 7.84 -1.78
C GLY A 8 7.54 7.17 -1.72
N THR A 9 7.54 5.84 -1.61
CA THR A 9 8.76 5.03 -1.56
C THR A 9 9.33 4.83 -2.96
N TRP A 10 10.64 5.00 -3.10
CA TRP A 10 11.43 4.81 -4.34
C TRP A 10 11.23 5.88 -5.44
N PRO A 11 12.19 6.03 -6.37
CA PRO A 11 12.08 7.03 -7.45
C PRO A 11 10.86 6.88 -8.37
N PHE A 12 10.35 5.64 -8.56
CA PHE A 12 9.18 5.40 -9.42
C PHE A 12 7.90 6.02 -8.85
N SER A 13 7.84 6.31 -7.55
CA SER A 13 6.64 6.89 -6.92
C SER A 13 6.40 8.36 -7.29
N LYS A 14 7.32 9.01 -8.00
CA LYS A 14 7.22 10.43 -8.36
C LYS A 14 5.92 10.76 -9.09
N GLU A 15 5.54 9.94 -10.07
CA GLU A 15 4.31 10.14 -10.84
C GLU A 15 3.04 9.82 -10.01
N PRO A 16 2.93 8.66 -9.33
CA PRO A 16 1.89 8.40 -8.34
C PRO A 16 1.70 9.52 -7.31
N ALA A 17 2.78 10.03 -6.73
CA ALA A 17 2.75 11.11 -5.74
C ALA A 17 2.25 12.43 -6.34
N ARG A 18 2.63 12.74 -7.59
CA ARG A 18 2.13 13.91 -8.32
C ARG A 18 0.62 13.83 -8.56
N VAL A 19 0.11 12.65 -8.93
CA VAL A 19 -1.33 12.42 -9.12
C VAL A 19 -2.10 12.55 -7.81
N ALA A 20 -1.60 11.95 -6.73
CA ALA A 20 -2.18 12.10 -5.40
C ALA A 20 -2.20 13.56 -4.93
N LEU A 21 -1.09 14.30 -5.09
CA LEU A 21 -1.03 15.71 -4.74
C LEU A 21 -2.02 16.54 -5.57
N GLY A 22 -2.14 16.26 -6.88
CA GLY A 22 -3.13 16.88 -7.74
C GLY A 22 -4.57 16.60 -7.30
N ALA A 23 -4.86 15.42 -6.77
CA ALA A 23 -6.17 15.09 -6.20
C ALA A 23 -6.46 15.85 -4.90
N LEU A 24 -5.47 15.98 -4.01
CA LEU A 24 -5.58 16.79 -2.79
C LEU A 24 -5.83 18.28 -3.09
N LEU A 25 -5.09 18.84 -4.05
CA LEU A 25 -5.22 20.25 -4.47
C LEU A 25 -6.59 20.54 -5.10
N LYS A 26 -7.25 19.52 -5.65
CA LYS A 26 -8.63 19.60 -6.18
C LYS A 26 -9.71 19.40 -5.11
N GLY A 27 -9.33 19.25 -3.83
CA GLY A 27 -10.27 19.10 -2.71
C GLY A 27 -10.87 17.70 -2.57
N ARG A 28 -10.28 16.67 -3.19
CA ARG A 28 -10.69 15.28 -2.91
C ARG A 28 -10.29 14.88 -1.49
N SER A 29 -10.97 13.87 -0.93
CA SER A 29 -10.58 13.36 0.39
C SER A 29 -9.16 12.80 0.36
N ALA A 30 -8.52 12.80 1.53
CA ALA A 30 -7.13 12.39 1.63
C ALA A 30 -6.95 10.90 1.21
N THR A 31 -7.89 10.03 1.59
CA THR A 31 -7.95 8.63 1.15
C THR A 31 -8.28 8.46 -0.34
N ASP A 32 -9.07 9.36 -0.95
CA ASP A 32 -9.29 9.37 -2.41
C ASP A 32 -8.01 9.73 -3.17
N ALA A 33 -7.22 10.66 -2.63
CA ALA A 33 -5.98 11.08 -3.27
C ALA A 33 -4.92 9.97 -3.24
N VAL A 34 -4.75 9.29 -2.09
CA VAL A 34 -3.88 8.12 -1.96
C VAL A 34 -4.28 7.01 -2.92
N GLU A 35 -5.58 6.67 -2.96
CA GLU A 35 -6.12 5.69 -3.91
C GLU A 35 -5.80 6.09 -5.37
N ALA A 36 -6.02 7.35 -5.74
CA ALA A 36 -5.79 7.82 -7.09
C ALA A 36 -4.31 7.72 -7.49
N GLY A 37 -3.38 8.06 -6.59
CA GLY A 37 -1.95 7.95 -6.84
C GLY A 37 -1.49 6.50 -7.00
N ILE A 38 -1.88 5.62 -6.07
CA ILE A 38 -1.46 4.21 -6.09
C ILE A 38 -2.02 3.47 -7.32
N ASN A 39 -3.25 3.77 -7.74
CA ASN A 39 -3.84 3.17 -8.94
C ASN A 39 -3.01 3.44 -10.22
N VAL A 40 -2.27 4.57 -10.29
CA VAL A 40 -1.37 4.84 -11.43
C VAL A 40 -0.33 3.73 -11.58
N ALA A 41 0.25 3.28 -10.46
CA ALA A 41 1.25 2.21 -10.46
C ALA A 41 0.59 0.82 -10.53
N GLU A 42 -0.57 0.63 -9.91
CA GLU A 42 -1.26 -0.66 -9.92
C GLU A 42 -1.75 -1.09 -11.31
N GLU A 43 -2.11 -0.13 -12.16
CA GLU A 43 -2.69 -0.40 -13.47
C GLU A 43 -1.67 -0.40 -14.61
N ASP A 44 -0.51 0.22 -14.41
CA ASP A 44 0.55 0.29 -15.41
C ASP A 44 1.52 -0.89 -15.28
N TRP A 45 1.58 -1.69 -16.33
CA TRP A 45 2.50 -2.82 -16.45
C TRP A 45 3.96 -2.40 -16.27
N SER A 46 4.36 -1.17 -16.60
CA SER A 46 5.73 -0.71 -16.42
C SER A 46 6.21 -0.76 -14.96
N TYR A 47 5.29 -0.74 -13.99
CA TYR A 47 5.60 -0.80 -12.55
C TYR A 47 5.77 -2.21 -11.99
N GLY A 48 5.43 -3.23 -12.77
CA GLY A 48 5.60 -4.63 -12.37
C GLY A 48 7.00 -5.06 -11.90
N PRO A 49 8.14 -4.58 -12.47
CA PRO A 49 9.46 -4.96 -11.96
C PRO A 49 9.70 -4.41 -10.55
N TYR A 50 8.97 -3.37 -10.15
CA TYR A 50 9.03 -2.77 -8.83
C TYR A 50 8.05 -3.41 -7.83
N HIS A 51 7.56 -4.62 -8.15
CA HIS A 51 6.67 -5.39 -7.29
C HIS A 51 5.30 -4.73 -7.07
N VAL A 52 4.74 -4.00 -8.04
CA VAL A 52 3.42 -3.36 -7.91
C VAL A 52 2.47 -3.80 -9.03
N GLY A 53 1.20 -3.99 -8.69
CA GLY A 53 0.10 -3.94 -9.66
C GLY A 53 -0.04 -5.12 -10.61
N CYS A 54 -0.75 -4.86 -11.71
CA CYS A 54 -1.12 -5.78 -12.78
C CYS A 54 0.09 -6.50 -13.40
N GLY A 55 1.25 -5.84 -13.39
CA GLY A 55 2.51 -6.38 -13.89
C GLY A 55 3.34 -7.10 -12.83
N GLY A 56 2.90 -7.24 -11.59
CA GLY A 56 3.72 -7.77 -10.50
C GLY A 56 4.21 -9.22 -10.68
N TRP A 57 5.07 -9.67 -9.77
CA TRP A 57 5.61 -11.02 -9.81
C TRP A 57 4.59 -12.07 -9.36
N ARG A 58 4.55 -13.18 -10.08
CA ARG A 58 3.73 -14.34 -9.70
C ARG A 58 4.37 -15.12 -8.56
N ASN A 59 3.52 -15.82 -7.81
CA ASN A 59 3.93 -16.81 -6.81
C ASN A 59 4.41 -18.11 -7.49
N LEU A 60 4.86 -19.10 -6.71
CA LEU A 60 5.33 -20.39 -7.24
C LEU A 60 4.26 -21.20 -7.98
N ALA A 61 2.98 -20.90 -7.78
CA ALA A 61 1.87 -21.52 -8.54
C ALA A 61 1.57 -20.78 -9.86
N GLY A 62 2.33 -19.75 -10.22
CA GLY A 62 2.10 -18.96 -11.42
C GLY A 62 0.95 -17.95 -11.28
N GLU A 63 0.52 -17.64 -10.05
CA GLU A 63 -0.57 -16.71 -9.79
C GLU A 63 -0.05 -15.38 -9.26
N LEU A 64 -0.60 -14.27 -9.76
CA LEU A 64 -0.37 -12.95 -9.16
C LEU A 64 -1.27 -12.80 -7.92
N GLN A 65 -0.65 -12.48 -6.79
CA GLN A 65 -1.33 -12.24 -5.51
C GLN A 65 -0.88 -10.91 -4.94
N LEU A 66 -1.82 -9.98 -4.79
CA LEU A 66 -1.57 -8.62 -4.35
C LEU A 66 -1.94 -8.44 -2.87
N ASP A 67 -1.14 -7.63 -2.18
CA ASP A 67 -1.37 -7.21 -0.80
C ASP A 67 -1.49 -5.68 -0.81
N ALA A 68 -2.56 -5.12 -0.25
CA ALA A 68 -2.75 -3.69 -0.14
C ALA A 68 -3.52 -3.30 1.11
N ALA A 69 -3.20 -2.14 1.67
CA ALA A 69 -3.95 -1.55 2.77
C ALA A 69 -4.03 -0.03 2.63
N ILE A 70 -5.12 0.53 3.14
CA ILE A 70 -5.32 1.97 3.29
C ILE A 70 -5.83 2.27 4.69
N MET A 71 -5.24 3.26 5.34
CA MET A 71 -5.55 3.67 6.71
C MET A 71 -5.95 5.14 6.72
N ASP A 72 -7.01 5.45 7.45
CA ASP A 72 -7.42 6.81 7.79
C ASP A 72 -6.90 7.16 9.19
N GLY A 73 -5.90 8.04 9.24
CA GLY A 73 -5.32 8.42 10.52
C GLY A 73 -6.25 9.22 11.44
N ARG A 74 -7.46 9.64 11.00
CA ARG A 74 -8.37 10.44 11.83
C ARG A 74 -9.05 9.63 12.93
N ASP A 75 -9.39 8.39 12.63
CA ASP A 75 -10.09 7.46 13.52
C ASP A 75 -9.39 6.10 13.63
N LEU A 76 -8.20 5.99 13.06
CA LEU A 76 -7.37 4.77 13.00
C LEU A 76 -8.04 3.62 12.23
N SER A 77 -9.14 3.88 11.52
CA SER A 77 -9.79 2.88 10.68
C SER A 77 -8.89 2.51 9.49
N PHE A 78 -8.94 1.24 9.10
CA PHE A 78 -8.20 0.76 7.94
C PHE A 78 -8.99 -0.31 7.21
N GLY A 79 -8.68 -0.45 5.92
CA GLY A 79 -9.12 -1.54 5.08
C GLY A 79 -7.93 -2.18 4.39
N ALA A 80 -7.92 -3.51 4.35
CA ALA A 80 -6.80 -4.28 3.83
C ALA A 80 -7.29 -5.51 3.06
N VAL A 81 -6.50 -5.88 2.05
CA VAL A 81 -6.63 -7.14 1.31
C VAL A 81 -5.28 -7.82 1.22
N THR A 82 -5.26 -9.13 1.38
CA THR A 82 -4.03 -9.93 1.24
C THR A 82 -4.26 -11.11 0.32
N ALA A 83 -3.21 -11.53 -0.38
CA ALA A 83 -3.26 -12.58 -1.39
C ALA A 83 -4.41 -12.38 -2.41
N LEU A 84 -4.78 -11.14 -2.72
CA LEU A 84 -5.86 -10.79 -3.65
C LEU A 84 -5.46 -11.22 -5.06
N SER A 85 -6.30 -12.04 -5.70
CA SER A 85 -6.07 -12.52 -7.06
C SER A 85 -7.12 -11.99 -8.03
N GLY A 86 -6.72 -11.79 -9.30
CA GLY A 86 -7.62 -11.41 -10.38
C GLY A 86 -8.02 -9.92 -10.44
N HIS A 87 -7.58 -9.09 -9.48
CA HIS A 87 -7.99 -7.69 -9.40
C HIS A 87 -6.78 -6.77 -9.24
N PRO A 88 -6.35 -6.03 -10.28
CA PRO A 88 -5.12 -5.25 -10.23
C PRO A 88 -5.20 -4.03 -9.30
N ARG A 89 -6.39 -3.47 -9.11
CA ARG A 89 -6.63 -2.30 -8.24
C ARG A 89 -6.75 -2.68 -6.77
N ALA A 90 -5.71 -3.31 -6.21
CA ALA A 90 -5.74 -3.83 -4.85
C ALA A 90 -6.02 -2.74 -3.80
N ILE A 91 -5.47 -1.54 -3.96
CA ILE A 91 -5.72 -0.41 -3.05
C ILE A 91 -7.20 0.02 -3.05
N SER A 92 -7.86 -0.04 -4.21
CA SER A 92 -9.27 0.30 -4.33
C SER A 92 -10.15 -0.77 -3.67
N VAL A 93 -9.77 -2.05 -3.75
CA VAL A 93 -10.46 -3.12 -3.01
C VAL A 93 -10.24 -2.94 -1.50
N ALA A 94 -9.02 -2.65 -1.07
CA ALA A 94 -8.71 -2.35 0.34
C ALA A 94 -9.54 -1.16 0.87
N LYS A 95 -9.65 -0.08 0.10
CA LYS A 95 -10.53 1.05 0.43
C LYS A 95 -12.01 0.66 0.46
N ARG A 96 -12.43 -0.28 -0.39
CA ARG A 96 -13.79 -0.80 -0.33
C ARG A 96 -14.03 -1.58 0.95
N VAL A 97 -13.05 -2.36 1.42
CA VAL A 97 -13.09 -2.99 2.75
C VAL A 97 -13.25 -1.93 3.83
N LEU A 98 -12.43 -0.87 3.82
CA LEU A 98 -12.52 0.23 4.79
C LEU A 98 -13.93 0.85 4.88
N THR A 99 -14.61 1.03 3.74
CA THR A 99 -15.82 1.85 3.66
C THR A 99 -17.12 1.06 3.60
N HIS A 100 -17.08 -0.23 3.21
CA HIS A 100 -18.26 -1.04 2.94
C HIS A 100 -18.24 -2.41 3.63
N SER A 101 -17.22 -2.72 4.42
CA SER A 101 -17.17 -3.92 5.25
C SER A 101 -17.31 -3.57 6.73
N ARG A 102 -17.84 -4.51 7.52
CA ARG A 102 -17.76 -4.48 8.99
C ARG A 102 -16.39 -4.96 9.52
N HIS A 103 -15.51 -5.40 8.63
CA HIS A 103 -14.19 -5.96 8.93
C HIS A 103 -13.10 -5.13 8.26
N SER A 104 -11.93 -5.08 8.87
CA SER A 104 -10.80 -4.28 8.38
C SER A 104 -9.88 -5.02 7.40
N MET A 105 -9.97 -6.34 7.30
CA MET A 105 -9.06 -7.14 6.46
C MET A 105 -9.75 -8.36 5.88
N LEU A 106 -9.52 -8.63 4.59
CA LEU A 106 -9.95 -9.84 3.89
C LEU A 106 -8.76 -10.48 3.16
N SER A 107 -8.81 -11.80 2.96
CA SER A 107 -7.68 -12.54 2.37
C SER A 107 -8.10 -13.51 1.27
N GLY A 108 -7.21 -13.73 0.31
CA GLY A 108 -7.31 -14.75 -0.72
C GLY A 108 -8.64 -14.70 -1.48
N ALA A 109 -9.24 -15.87 -1.65
CA ALA A 109 -10.51 -16.02 -2.36
C ALA A 109 -11.65 -15.19 -1.74
N GLY A 110 -11.65 -14.97 -0.42
CA GLY A 110 -12.64 -14.11 0.25
C GLY A 110 -12.50 -12.63 -0.16
N ALA A 111 -11.26 -12.15 -0.28
CA ALA A 111 -11.00 -10.80 -0.78
C ALA A 111 -11.41 -10.65 -2.26
N SER A 112 -11.12 -11.64 -3.11
CA SER A 112 -11.53 -11.62 -4.52
C SER A 112 -13.05 -11.69 -4.68
N ALA A 113 -13.74 -12.53 -3.90
CA ALA A 113 -15.20 -12.59 -3.90
C ALA A 113 -15.82 -11.26 -3.49
N PHE A 114 -15.30 -10.63 -2.43
CA PHE A 114 -15.73 -9.31 -2.00
C PHE A 114 -15.49 -8.23 -3.07
N ALA A 115 -14.37 -8.30 -3.79
CA ALA A 115 -14.09 -7.40 -4.90
C ALA A 115 -15.15 -7.53 -6.01
N VAL A 116 -15.48 -8.77 -6.42
CA VAL A 116 -16.53 -9.02 -7.42
C VAL A 116 -17.89 -8.48 -6.96
N GLU A 117 -18.28 -8.74 -5.71
CA GLU A 117 -19.53 -8.23 -5.12
C GLU A 117 -19.63 -6.70 -5.19
N HIS A 118 -18.49 -6.00 -5.05
CA HIS A 118 -18.42 -4.54 -5.09
C HIS A 118 -18.14 -3.95 -6.49
N GLY A 119 -18.28 -4.78 -7.54
CA GLY A 119 -18.23 -4.36 -8.94
C GLY A 119 -16.83 -4.34 -9.56
N PHE A 120 -15.81 -4.87 -8.89
CA PHE A 120 -14.48 -5.02 -9.49
C PHE A 120 -14.47 -6.18 -10.48
N LYS A 121 -14.05 -5.90 -11.71
CA LYS A 121 -13.94 -6.92 -12.76
C LYS A 121 -12.73 -7.81 -12.50
N SER A 122 -12.91 -9.12 -12.58
CA SER A 122 -11.81 -10.08 -12.60
C SER A 122 -11.07 -10.00 -13.94
N GLN A 123 -9.76 -10.08 -13.90
CA GLN A 123 -8.86 -10.02 -15.06
C GLN A 123 -7.96 -11.26 -15.07
N GLN A 124 -7.78 -11.85 -16.25
CA GLN A 124 -6.85 -12.94 -16.47
C GLN A 124 -5.54 -12.45 -17.08
N GLY A 125 -4.50 -13.28 -17.03
CA GLY A 125 -3.21 -13.01 -17.65
C GLY A 125 -2.35 -11.99 -16.90
N LEU A 126 -2.73 -11.60 -15.68
CA LEU A 126 -1.94 -10.68 -14.85
C LEU A 126 -0.60 -11.28 -14.42
N GLY A 127 0.39 -10.41 -14.21
CA GLY A 127 1.70 -10.73 -13.69
C GLY A 127 2.72 -11.17 -14.75
N ARG A 128 3.96 -11.36 -14.30
CA ARG A 128 5.11 -11.68 -15.18
C ARG A 128 5.91 -12.91 -14.72
N ASP A 129 6.45 -13.62 -15.71
CA ASP A 129 7.09 -14.93 -15.53
C ASP A 129 8.63 -14.91 -15.48
N LYS A 130 9.30 -13.86 -16.00
CA LYS A 130 10.78 -13.83 -16.15
C LYS A 130 11.47 -13.04 -15.05
N ILE A 131 12.08 -13.71 -14.08
CA ILE A 131 12.82 -13.12 -12.95
C ILE A 131 14.01 -12.29 -13.46
N VAL A 132 14.10 -11.02 -13.04
CA VAL A 132 15.36 -10.27 -13.03
C VAL A 132 15.58 -9.84 -11.59
N TYR A 133 16.64 -10.36 -10.96
CA TYR A 133 17.04 -9.94 -9.62
C TYR A 133 17.53 -8.50 -9.70
N VAL A 134 16.82 -7.57 -9.07
CA VAL A 134 17.37 -6.26 -8.71
C VAL A 134 17.16 -6.11 -7.20
N VAL A 135 18.19 -6.46 -6.43
CA VAL A 135 18.23 -6.16 -5.01
C VAL A 135 18.56 -4.67 -4.87
N LEU A 136 17.56 -3.87 -4.53
CA LEU A 136 17.76 -2.48 -4.13
C LEU A 136 17.55 -2.39 -2.62
N HIS A 137 18.62 -2.07 -1.90
CA HIS A 137 18.58 -1.49 -0.57
C HIS A 137 18.37 0.02 -0.71
N LEU A 138 17.57 0.66 0.16
CA LEU A 138 17.88 1.96 0.78
C LEU A 138 16.74 2.50 1.67
N GLU A 139 17.18 3.14 2.75
CA GLU A 139 16.43 3.79 3.83
C GLU A 139 15.82 5.16 3.42
N PHE A 140 14.93 5.68 4.30
CA PHE A 140 14.70 7.10 4.67
C PHE A 140 13.21 7.52 4.75
N THR A 141 12.80 7.89 5.97
CA THR A 141 11.62 8.67 6.33
C THR A 141 11.92 10.17 6.21
N LEU A 142 10.98 10.97 5.68
CA LEU A 142 11.10 12.44 5.57
C LEU A 142 9.99 13.18 6.35
N PRO A 143 10.26 14.40 6.85
CA PRO A 143 9.48 15.01 7.93
C PRO A 143 8.36 15.92 7.42
N ILE A 144 7.09 15.55 7.62
CA ILE A 144 5.97 16.49 7.44
C ILE A 144 4.87 16.18 8.47
N GLN A 145 4.66 17.10 9.42
CA GLN A 145 3.39 17.20 10.16
C GLN A 145 2.29 17.54 9.15
N LEU A 146 1.54 16.53 8.73
CA LEU A 146 0.34 16.69 7.93
C LEU A 146 -0.85 16.73 8.89
N ASN A 147 -1.67 17.79 8.79
CA ASN A 147 -2.91 17.94 9.57
C ASN A 147 -3.92 16.79 9.33
N PHE A 148 -3.68 15.93 8.32
CA PHE A 148 -4.43 14.72 8.02
C PHE A 148 -3.51 13.73 7.32
N SER A 149 -3.33 12.53 7.88
CA SER A 149 -2.42 11.53 7.33
C SER A 149 -3.18 10.27 6.92
N PRO A 150 -3.82 10.23 5.74
CA PRO A 150 -4.14 8.94 5.14
C PRO A 150 -2.83 8.25 4.75
N LEU A 151 -2.81 6.93 4.76
CA LEU A 151 -1.66 6.17 4.29
C LEU A 151 -2.13 4.98 3.48
N GLY A 152 -1.45 4.67 2.39
CA GLY A 152 -1.78 3.52 1.55
C GLY A 152 -0.52 2.85 1.06
N VAL A 153 -0.56 1.52 1.01
CA VAL A 153 0.52 0.68 0.52
C VAL A 153 -0.08 -0.42 -0.36
N SER A 154 0.58 -0.73 -1.46
CA SER A 154 0.20 -1.83 -2.35
C SER A 154 1.44 -2.51 -2.92
N THR A 155 1.39 -3.84 -3.03
CA THR A 155 2.48 -4.66 -3.55
C THR A 155 1.96 -5.97 -4.16
N SER A 156 2.76 -6.58 -5.03
CA SER A 156 2.67 -7.99 -5.43
C SER A 156 3.49 -8.92 -4.51
N GLY A 157 4.25 -8.35 -3.58
CA GLY A 157 5.08 -9.07 -2.62
C GLY A 157 6.38 -9.62 -3.22
N ALA A 158 7.02 -10.52 -2.48
CA ALA A 158 8.26 -11.16 -2.91
C ALA A 158 8.04 -12.00 -4.19
N ALA A 159 9.00 -11.91 -5.11
CA ALA A 159 8.98 -12.72 -6.33
C ALA A 159 9.10 -14.21 -5.98
N ASN A 160 8.35 -15.08 -6.66
CA ASN A 160 8.32 -16.53 -6.40
C ASN A 160 8.01 -16.87 -4.93
N LYS A 161 7.20 -16.03 -4.27
CA LYS A 161 6.69 -16.35 -2.94
C LYS A 161 5.84 -17.64 -2.98
N GLN A 162 5.73 -18.32 -1.84
CA GLN A 162 4.74 -19.38 -1.68
C GLN A 162 3.33 -18.80 -1.89
N PRO A 163 2.41 -19.52 -2.55
CA PRO A 163 1.01 -19.09 -2.63
C PRO A 163 0.44 -18.79 -1.24
N GLY A 164 -0.19 -17.63 -1.09
CA GLY A 164 -0.72 -17.17 0.18
C GLY A 164 0.29 -16.50 1.11
N ARG A 165 1.58 -16.37 0.74
CA ARG A 165 2.54 -15.57 1.52
C ARG A 165 2.13 -14.11 1.49
N VAL A 166 1.98 -13.54 2.68
CA VAL A 166 1.64 -12.14 2.94
C VAL A 166 2.85 -11.43 3.55
N GLY A 167 3.21 -10.27 3.02
CA GLY A 167 4.26 -9.41 3.58
C GLY A 167 3.75 -8.38 4.58
N ASP A 168 4.61 -7.42 4.91
CA ASP A 168 4.30 -6.29 5.81
C ASP A 168 3.27 -5.31 5.23
N SER A 169 3.26 -5.15 3.90
CA SER A 169 2.62 -4.04 3.20
C SER A 169 1.14 -3.83 3.52
N ALA A 170 0.37 -4.89 3.76
CA ALA A 170 -1.05 -4.80 4.07
C ALA A 170 -1.37 -4.88 5.58
N LEU A 171 -0.35 -4.88 6.44
CA LEU A 171 -0.46 -5.10 7.87
C LEU A 171 -0.20 -3.80 8.64
N PRO A 172 -1.24 -3.21 9.28
CA PRO A 172 -1.07 -2.04 10.12
C PRO A 172 -0.04 -2.26 11.22
N GLY A 173 0.83 -1.27 11.41
CA GLY A 173 1.94 -1.30 12.34
C GLY A 173 3.20 -1.99 11.82
N ALA A 174 3.11 -2.78 10.75
CA ALA A 174 4.27 -3.28 10.02
C ALA A 174 4.53 -2.40 8.79
N GLY A 175 3.83 -2.63 7.67
CA GLY A 175 4.06 -1.92 6.41
C GLY A 175 3.47 -0.51 6.36
N LEU A 176 2.48 -0.20 7.20
CA LEU A 176 1.86 1.12 7.27
C LEU A 176 1.28 1.40 8.66
N TYR A 177 1.37 2.65 9.12
CA TYR A 177 0.63 3.13 10.29
C TYR A 177 0.43 4.64 10.20
N ALA A 178 -0.76 5.12 10.54
CA ALA A 178 -1.08 6.54 10.49
C ALA A 178 -1.98 6.98 11.65
N ASP A 179 -1.64 8.12 12.23
CA ASP A 179 -2.39 8.78 13.30
C ASP A 179 -2.31 10.29 13.03
N SER A 180 -3.44 10.93 12.74
CA SER A 180 -3.47 12.34 12.29
C SER A 180 -3.10 13.32 13.39
N GLU A 181 -3.11 12.90 14.67
CA GLU A 181 -2.64 13.74 15.77
C GLU A 181 -1.11 13.70 15.91
N ILE A 182 -0.44 12.79 15.19
CA ILE A 182 0.99 12.47 15.42
C ILE A 182 1.78 12.47 14.12
N GLY A 183 1.42 11.59 13.18
CA GLY A 183 2.14 11.36 11.95
C GLY A 183 1.82 10.00 11.32
N ALA A 184 2.52 9.69 10.23
CA ALA A 184 2.37 8.42 9.52
C ALA A 184 3.72 7.91 9.04
N ALA A 185 3.84 6.58 8.96
CA ALA A 185 5.02 5.88 8.48
C ALA A 185 4.62 4.66 7.66
N CYS A 186 5.36 4.40 6.58
CA CYS A 186 5.24 3.16 5.80
C CYS A 186 6.62 2.54 5.58
N CYS A 187 6.64 1.27 5.20
CA CYS A 187 7.87 0.52 4.99
C CYS A 187 7.87 -0.13 3.60
N SER A 188 9.09 -0.37 3.12
CA SER A 188 9.36 -1.15 1.91
C SER A 188 10.66 -1.90 2.14
N GLY A 189 10.75 -3.14 1.65
CA GLY A 189 11.93 -3.98 1.80
C GLY A 189 11.56 -5.46 1.91
N ASP A 190 12.34 -6.21 2.67
CA ASP A 190 11.99 -7.59 2.99
C ASP A 190 10.86 -7.63 4.02
N GLY A 191 9.66 -7.96 3.53
CA GLY A 191 8.47 -8.01 4.38
C GLY A 191 8.56 -8.99 5.54
N ASP A 192 9.32 -10.09 5.42
CA ASP A 192 9.45 -11.08 6.51
C ASP A 192 10.37 -10.57 7.63
N GLU A 193 11.37 -9.74 7.29
CA GLU A 193 12.20 -9.05 8.28
C GLU A 193 11.45 -7.87 8.93
N ILE A 194 10.74 -7.08 8.13
CA ILE A 194 9.95 -5.93 8.60
C ILE A 194 8.89 -6.39 9.62
N LEU A 195 8.23 -7.52 9.36
CA LEU A 195 7.16 -8.05 10.21
C LEU A 195 7.62 -8.38 11.63
N LYS A 196 8.90 -8.69 11.85
CA LYS A 196 9.44 -9.00 13.18
C LYS A 196 9.46 -7.81 14.12
N HIS A 197 9.35 -6.58 13.61
CA HIS A 197 9.68 -5.38 14.36
C HIS A 197 8.57 -4.33 14.47
N CYS A 198 7.46 -4.49 13.74
CA CYS A 198 6.38 -3.49 13.65
C CYS A 198 6.90 -2.04 13.48
N PRO A 199 7.76 -1.78 12.48
CA PRO A 199 8.51 -0.53 12.43
C PRO A 199 7.64 0.70 12.18
N SER A 200 6.59 0.63 11.35
CA SER A 200 5.74 1.81 11.13
C SER A 200 5.02 2.26 12.40
N TYR A 201 4.52 1.34 13.22
CA TYR A 201 3.95 1.68 14.53
C TYR A 201 5.01 2.30 15.45
N ARG A 202 6.22 1.73 15.49
CA ARG A 202 7.32 2.24 16.32
C ARG A 202 7.75 3.64 15.92
N VAL A 203 7.89 3.91 14.63
CA VAL A 203 8.23 5.24 14.10
C VAL A 203 7.20 6.27 14.52
N VAL A 204 5.90 5.99 14.35
CA VAL A 204 4.84 6.90 14.81
C VAL A 204 4.88 7.04 16.34
N GLY A 205 5.24 5.99 17.08
CA GLY A 205 5.48 6.04 18.52
C GLY A 205 6.67 6.92 18.93
N TYR A 206 7.74 6.99 18.14
CA TYR A 206 8.86 7.91 18.36
C TYR A 206 8.48 9.35 18.03
N ILE A 207 7.74 9.57 16.94
CA ILE A 207 7.21 10.91 16.61
C ILE A 207 6.32 11.41 17.75
N ARG A 208 5.50 10.54 18.36
CA ARG A 208 4.70 10.86 19.55
C ARG A 208 5.55 11.31 20.74
N GLN A 209 6.78 10.82 20.86
CA GLN A 209 7.73 11.17 21.92
C GLN A 209 8.52 12.45 21.61
N GLY A 210 8.28 13.09 20.46
CA GLY A 210 8.92 14.34 20.06
C GLY A 210 10.16 14.18 19.16
N PHE A 211 10.48 12.95 18.74
CA PHE A 211 11.51 12.75 17.71
C PHE A 211 11.02 13.31 16.37
N SER A 212 11.93 13.91 15.59
CA SER A 212 11.57 14.28 14.21
C SER A 212 11.41 13.01 13.35
N PRO A 213 10.62 13.04 12.27
CA PRO A 213 10.46 11.85 11.41
C PRO A 213 11.75 11.30 10.78
N HIS A 214 12.86 12.04 10.83
CA HIS A 214 14.17 11.59 10.34
C HIS A 214 15.00 10.89 11.42
N GLU A 215 14.76 11.19 12.70
CA GLU A 215 15.47 10.61 13.85
C GLU A 215 14.83 9.30 14.32
#